data_AF-A0A1E3BJW0-F1
#
_entry.id   AF-A0A1E3BJW0-F1
#
_cell.length_a   1.000
_cell.length_b   1.000
_cell.length_c   1.000
_cell.angle_alpha   90.00
_cell.angle_beta   90.00
_cell.angle_gamma   90.00
#
_symmetry.space_group_name_H-M   'P 1'
#
loop_
_entity.id
_entity.type
_entity.pdbx_description
1 polymer ?
#
loop_
_entity_poly.entity_id
_entity_poly.type
_entity_poly.pdbx_seq_one_letter_code
_entity_poly.pdbx_strand_id
1 'polypeptide(L)'
;MGRTVDQEVHAAFVEFRAKEDDKCLSVQCIYCQQIRAKNTSRQKQHLLECPGLRGHPSAPQPQSQSAQSAANGISAANGYPPTPNGPAAAAAGAGPGPGAAMPTANGAMMSNGVNPHATPMQTPLNMAAGRGTLSTPGGPPTAGPGSSSGTPQQGSRPTPKPKPKTSTSSLPAPPLDDVHAAFVEFRAKEEDKCLSVQCIYCQQVRAKNTSRQRQHLLECPTYLSVMKDSIPANNLLHTFPEGDVARSLQIPAPSLELDFRMSIKMNPRVSVGQGLWGQRDWVSFLGGQWAGRWGKGIILPGGQDSQIVTKDSVTSLRATYMLQTADDPPAYIIVKTNGWLTGSKDVLDKVNDPNMADAVNPNNYKYRVNLSMETGDDRYAFLNTLMWIGSGCRRGHEVILDCFRVN
;
A
#
# COMPACT_ATOMS: atom_id res chain seq x y z
N MET A 1 12.07 -33.69 -24.24
CA MET A 1 11.05 -33.27 -23.25
C MET A 1 11.20 -34.18 -22.04
N GLY A 2 11.85 -33.72 -20.97
CA GLY A 2 12.03 -34.52 -19.75
C GLY A 2 10.69 -34.62 -19.02
N ARG A 3 10.23 -35.85 -18.75
CA ARG A 3 9.12 -36.06 -17.82
C ARG A 3 9.59 -35.66 -16.43
N THR A 4 8.74 -34.99 -15.66
CA THR A 4 9.06 -34.67 -14.27
C THR A 4 9.08 -35.96 -13.43
N VAL A 5 9.90 -36.01 -12.39
CA VAL A 5 10.01 -37.19 -11.50
C VAL A 5 8.65 -37.63 -10.96
N ASP A 6 7.73 -36.68 -10.74
CA ASP A 6 6.37 -36.97 -10.30
C ASP A 6 5.49 -37.63 -11.37
N GLN A 7 5.72 -37.35 -12.66
CA GLN A 7 5.04 -38.05 -13.76
C GLN A 7 5.51 -39.50 -13.91
N GLU A 8 6.80 -39.76 -13.64
CA GLU A 8 7.35 -41.12 -13.68
C GLU A 8 6.78 -42.00 -12.57
N VAL A 9 6.56 -41.43 -11.37
CA VAL A 9 5.93 -42.15 -10.25
C VAL A 9 4.48 -42.54 -10.57
N HIS A 10 3.69 -41.65 -11.18
CA HIS A 10 2.30 -41.98 -11.53
C HIS A 10 2.21 -42.99 -12.68
N ALA A 11 3.18 -42.99 -13.60
CA ALA A 11 3.23 -43.95 -14.70
C ALA A 11 3.70 -45.35 -14.27
N ALA A 12 4.52 -45.44 -13.21
CA ALA A 12 5.18 -46.68 -12.79
C ALA A 12 4.41 -47.50 -11.74
N PHE A 13 3.30 -47.00 -11.21
CA PHE A 13 2.55 -47.65 -10.14
C PHE A 13 1.05 -47.72 -10.43
N VAL A 14 0.46 -48.90 -10.24
CA VAL A 14 -0.98 -49.13 -10.33
C VAL A 14 -1.57 -49.13 -8.93
N GLU A 15 -2.61 -48.33 -8.71
CA GLU A 15 -3.28 -48.24 -7.41
C GLU A 15 -4.40 -49.26 -7.31
N PHE A 16 -4.49 -49.95 -6.17
CA PHE A 16 -5.57 -50.88 -5.88
C PHE A 16 -5.81 -50.97 -4.37
N ARG A 17 -6.97 -51.52 -4.00
CA ARG A 17 -7.31 -51.80 -2.60
C ARG A 17 -7.02 -53.26 -2.33
N ALA A 18 -6.06 -53.55 -1.45
CA ALA A 18 -5.65 -54.92 -1.17
C ALA A 18 -6.71 -55.71 -0.39
N LYS A 19 -7.49 -55.02 0.46
CA LYS A 19 -8.66 -55.53 1.18
C LYS A 19 -9.74 -54.46 1.26
N GLU A 20 -11.01 -54.85 1.32
CA GLU A 20 -12.15 -53.90 1.39
C GLU A 20 -12.09 -53.00 2.64
N ASP A 21 -11.53 -53.50 3.74
CA ASP A 21 -11.42 -52.80 5.03
C ASP A 21 -10.16 -51.93 5.20
N ASP A 22 -9.26 -51.88 4.20
CA ASP A 22 -8.05 -51.08 4.32
C ASP A 22 -8.36 -49.58 4.21
N LYS A 23 -7.89 -48.83 5.22
CA LYS A 23 -8.01 -47.35 5.31
C LYS A 23 -7.09 -46.62 4.33
N CYS A 24 -6.10 -47.30 3.75
CA CYS A 24 -5.10 -46.71 2.85
C CYS A 24 -5.06 -47.48 1.52
N LEU A 25 -4.80 -46.76 0.42
CA LEU A 25 -4.60 -47.35 -0.89
C LEU A 25 -3.22 -48.02 -0.98
N SER A 26 -3.17 -49.17 -1.64
CA SER A 26 -1.94 -49.88 -1.98
C SER A 26 -1.56 -49.59 -3.43
N VAL A 27 -0.26 -49.62 -3.71
CA VAL A 27 0.31 -49.37 -5.04
C VAL A 27 1.20 -50.53 -5.43
N GLN A 28 1.04 -51.04 -6.65
CA GLN A 28 1.87 -52.08 -7.24
C GLN A 28 2.81 -51.46 -8.27
N CYS A 29 4.12 -51.69 -8.13
CA CYS A 29 5.07 -51.29 -9.16
C CYS A 29 4.90 -52.15 -10.40
N ILE A 30 4.71 -51.54 -11.58
CA ILE A 30 4.50 -52.29 -12.83
C ILE A 30 5.75 -53.07 -13.29
N TYR A 31 6.94 -52.67 -12.81
CA TYR A 31 8.22 -53.23 -13.26
C TYR A 31 8.70 -54.43 -12.43
N CYS A 32 8.42 -54.45 -11.13
CA CYS A 32 8.84 -55.54 -10.23
C CYS A 32 7.68 -56.20 -9.49
N GLN A 33 6.45 -55.75 -9.73
CA GLN A 33 5.22 -56.26 -9.12
C GLN A 33 5.14 -56.18 -7.60
N GLN A 34 6.07 -55.46 -6.94
CA GLN A 34 6.02 -55.26 -5.49
C GLN A 34 4.86 -54.34 -5.09
N ILE A 35 4.10 -54.79 -4.10
CA ILE A 35 2.97 -54.07 -3.50
C ILE A 35 3.46 -53.31 -2.27
N ARG A 36 3.16 -52.02 -2.18
CA ARG A 36 3.48 -51.16 -1.04
C ARG A 36 2.31 -50.22 -0.73
N ALA A 37 2.29 -49.64 0.46
CA ALA A 37 1.33 -48.58 0.78
C ALA A 37 1.62 -47.32 -0.06
N LYS A 38 0.57 -46.59 -0.49
CA LYS A 38 0.70 -45.37 -1.29
C LYS A 38 1.44 -44.27 -0.50
N ASN A 39 2.71 -44.06 -0.84
CA ASN A 39 3.56 -43.00 -0.29
C ASN A 39 4.56 -42.56 -1.36
N THR A 40 4.39 -41.33 -1.85
CA THR A 40 5.14 -40.79 -3.00
C THR A 40 6.65 -40.76 -2.77
N SER A 41 7.13 -40.43 -1.57
CA SER A 41 8.56 -40.42 -1.27
C SER A 41 9.18 -41.82 -1.30
N ARG A 42 8.49 -42.83 -0.75
CA ARG A 42 8.95 -44.23 -0.82
C ARG A 42 8.82 -44.82 -2.22
N GLN A 43 7.83 -44.40 -3.01
CA GLN A 43 7.70 -44.80 -4.42
C GLN A 43 8.85 -44.26 -5.27
N LYS A 44 9.27 -43.01 -5.04
CA LYS A 44 10.48 -42.43 -5.68
C LYS A 44 11.74 -43.23 -5.33
N GLN A 45 11.96 -43.52 -4.05
CA GLN A 45 13.10 -44.33 -3.62
C GLN A 45 13.06 -45.75 -4.22
N HIS A 46 11.87 -46.36 -4.25
CA HIS A 46 11.70 -47.68 -4.85
C HIS A 46 12.05 -47.69 -6.34
N LEU A 47 11.71 -46.65 -7.11
CA LEU A 47 12.07 -46.58 -8.53
C LEU A 47 13.59 -46.49 -8.76
N LEU A 48 14.31 -45.77 -7.91
CA LEU A 48 15.78 -45.67 -7.99
C LEU A 48 16.49 -47.01 -7.77
N GLU A 49 15.88 -47.87 -6.95
CA GLU A 49 16.42 -49.17 -6.55
C GLU A 49 15.68 -50.36 -7.22
N CYS A 50 14.71 -50.10 -8.11
CA CYS A 50 13.83 -51.12 -8.66
C CYS A 50 14.60 -52.07 -9.60
N PRO A 51 14.71 -53.36 -9.25
CA PRO A 51 15.45 -54.33 -10.09
C PRO A 51 14.82 -54.51 -11.47
N GLY A 52 13.49 -54.45 -11.55
CA GLY A 52 12.74 -54.58 -12.79
C GLY A 52 12.83 -53.35 -13.70
N LEU A 53 13.11 -52.16 -13.15
CA LEU A 53 13.31 -50.94 -13.93
C LEU A 53 14.71 -50.91 -14.55
N ARG A 54 15.74 -51.40 -13.85
CA ARG A 54 17.13 -51.50 -14.35
C ARG A 54 17.31 -52.45 -15.54
N GLY A 55 16.36 -53.36 -15.78
CA GLY A 55 16.35 -54.27 -16.93
C GLY A 55 15.47 -53.81 -18.10
N HIS A 56 14.79 -52.66 -18.00
CA HIS A 56 13.87 -52.17 -19.02
C HIS A 56 14.58 -51.19 -19.98
N PRO A 57 14.30 -51.19 -21.30
CA PRO A 57 14.95 -50.30 -22.28
C PRO A 57 14.71 -48.78 -22.08
N SER A 58 14.03 -48.39 -20.99
CA SER A 58 13.70 -47.00 -20.64
C SER A 58 14.38 -46.53 -19.34
N ALA A 59 15.38 -47.27 -18.84
CA ALA A 59 16.09 -46.94 -17.60
C ALA A 59 17.05 -45.73 -17.79
N PRO A 60 16.98 -44.67 -16.96
CA PRO A 60 17.98 -43.61 -16.96
C PRO A 60 19.30 -44.08 -16.31
N GLN A 61 20.44 -43.85 -16.97
CA GLN A 61 21.77 -44.16 -16.46
C GLN A 61 22.20 -43.18 -15.34
N PRO A 62 22.89 -43.64 -14.28
CA PRO A 62 23.44 -42.76 -13.25
C PRO A 62 24.72 -42.07 -13.75
N GLN A 63 24.70 -40.73 -13.86
CA GLN A 63 25.91 -39.92 -14.08
C GLN A 63 26.62 -39.66 -12.74
N SER A 64 27.91 -40.00 -12.72
CA SER A 64 28.86 -39.82 -11.62
C SER A 64 29.23 -38.35 -11.40
N GLN A 65 29.30 -37.94 -10.13
CA GLN A 65 29.94 -36.70 -9.71
C GLN A 65 31.46 -36.82 -9.89
N SER A 66 32.06 -35.87 -10.60
CA SER A 66 33.50 -35.60 -10.54
C SER A 66 33.72 -34.15 -10.14
N ALA A 67 34.56 -33.97 -9.13
CA ALA A 67 35.09 -32.69 -8.69
C ALA A 67 36.37 -32.39 -9.47
N GLN A 68 36.56 -31.15 -9.95
CA GLN A 68 37.80 -30.36 -9.79
C GLN A 68 37.79 -29.02 -10.55
N SER A 69 37.98 -27.95 -9.77
CA SER A 69 38.83 -26.76 -9.96
C SER A 69 39.13 -26.14 -11.35
N ALA A 70 38.78 -24.85 -11.41
CA ALA A 70 39.58 -23.68 -11.82
C ALA A 70 39.92 -23.38 -13.29
N ALA A 71 39.91 -22.06 -13.54
CA ALA A 71 40.56 -21.26 -14.59
C ALA A 71 39.74 -20.83 -15.83
N ASN A 72 39.39 -19.54 -15.79
CA ASN A 72 39.48 -18.52 -16.83
C ASN A 72 39.05 -18.80 -18.28
N GLY A 73 38.12 -17.96 -18.72
CA GLY A 73 38.13 -17.34 -20.04
C GLY A 73 36.86 -17.59 -20.83
N ILE A 74 36.12 -16.52 -21.15
CA ILE A 74 35.58 -16.23 -22.50
C ILE A 74 35.00 -14.80 -22.50
N SER A 75 35.58 -14.03 -23.42
CA SER A 75 35.14 -12.81 -24.11
C SER A 75 33.70 -12.30 -23.95
N ALA A 76 33.58 -11.00 -23.73
CA ALA A 76 32.43 -10.20 -24.15
C ALA A 76 32.91 -9.01 -24.99
N ALA A 77 32.33 -8.87 -26.18
CA ALA A 77 32.50 -7.74 -27.08
C ALA A 77 31.44 -6.66 -26.77
N ASN A 78 31.90 -5.40 -26.79
CA ASN A 78 31.18 -4.12 -27.00
C ASN A 78 29.96 -3.79 -26.11
N GLY A 79 29.85 -2.62 -25.46
CA GLY A 79 30.70 -1.44 -25.42
C GLY A 79 29.97 -0.31 -24.67
N TYR A 80 30.65 0.31 -23.71
CA TYR A 80 30.42 1.67 -23.18
C TYR A 80 31.75 2.12 -22.53
N PRO A 81 32.21 3.37 -22.73
CA PRO A 81 33.54 3.80 -22.30
C PRO A 81 33.62 4.06 -20.78
N PRO A 82 34.75 3.75 -20.12
CA PRO A 82 34.97 4.07 -18.71
C PRO A 82 35.51 5.49 -18.53
N THR A 83 34.99 6.19 -17.52
CA THR A 83 35.52 7.44 -16.97
C THR A 83 36.76 7.18 -16.10
N PRO A 84 37.88 7.92 -16.27
CA PRO A 84 39.04 7.76 -15.39
C PRO A 84 39.10 8.83 -14.27
N ASN A 85 39.39 8.32 -13.07
CA ASN A 85 40.17 8.91 -11.96
C ASN A 85 39.72 10.20 -11.26
N GLY A 86 39.43 10.04 -9.97
CA GLY A 86 39.92 10.98 -8.94
C GLY A 86 41.24 10.49 -8.33
N PRO A 87 41.96 11.36 -7.59
CA PRO A 87 42.55 10.90 -6.33
C PRO A 87 42.41 11.90 -5.15
N ALA A 88 42.08 11.30 -4.00
CA ALA A 88 42.57 11.48 -2.62
C ALA A 88 42.96 12.86 -2.02
N ALA A 89 42.25 13.19 -0.92
CA ALA A 89 42.71 13.55 0.43
C ALA A 89 43.99 14.37 0.67
N ALA A 90 43.86 15.49 1.41
CA ALA A 90 44.58 15.80 2.68
C ALA A 90 44.08 17.12 3.31
N ALA A 91 44.18 17.22 4.63
CA ALA A 91 43.70 18.33 5.47
C ALA A 91 44.80 19.32 5.90
N ALA A 92 44.35 20.46 6.45
CA ALA A 92 44.94 21.35 7.49
C ALA A 92 45.34 22.78 7.07
N GLY A 93 44.90 23.77 7.86
CA GLY A 93 45.68 25.00 8.14
C GLY A 93 44.95 26.36 8.09
N ALA A 94 44.87 26.99 9.26
CA ALA A 94 44.52 28.38 9.65
C ALA A 94 44.79 29.57 8.70
N GLY A 95 44.03 30.68 8.89
CA GLY A 95 44.10 32.00 8.20
C GLY A 95 45.33 32.88 8.57
N PRO A 96 45.32 34.24 8.50
CA PRO A 96 44.25 35.23 8.23
C PRO A 96 44.54 36.24 7.07
N GLY A 97 43.64 37.23 6.83
CA GLY A 97 43.70 38.28 5.77
C GLY A 97 44.85 39.32 5.88
N PRO A 98 44.86 40.50 5.19
CA PRO A 98 43.70 41.38 4.85
C PRO A 98 43.75 42.14 3.47
N GLY A 99 42.69 42.90 3.14
CA GLY A 99 42.84 44.29 2.64
C GLY A 99 42.43 44.67 1.19
N ALA A 100 41.59 45.71 1.11
CA ALA A 100 41.40 46.71 0.02
C ALA A 100 40.69 46.28 -1.28
N ALA A 101 39.89 47.10 -1.98
CA ALA A 101 39.31 48.43 -1.78
C ALA A 101 38.21 48.65 -2.86
N MET A 102 37.38 49.66 -2.64
CA MET A 102 36.24 50.15 -3.44
C MET A 102 36.64 50.70 -4.84
N PRO A 103 35.67 51.13 -5.66
CA PRO A 103 35.28 52.54 -5.58
C PRO A 103 33.76 52.82 -5.60
N THR A 104 33.39 53.89 -4.90
CA THR A 104 32.13 54.64 -4.94
C THR A 104 32.24 55.87 -5.85
N ALA A 105 31.12 56.29 -6.47
CA ALA A 105 30.66 57.69 -6.62
C ALA A 105 29.24 57.66 -7.26
N ASN A 106 28.19 58.09 -6.55
CA ASN A 106 27.53 59.41 -6.58
C ASN A 106 26.90 59.80 -7.93
N GLY A 107 25.68 60.35 -8.07
CA GLY A 107 24.62 60.83 -7.16
C GLY A 107 23.27 60.84 -7.93
N ALA A 108 22.10 60.77 -7.30
CA ALA A 108 21.36 61.79 -6.53
C ALA A 108 20.35 62.63 -7.37
N MET A 109 19.10 62.57 -6.90
CA MET A 109 17.97 63.53 -7.02
C MET A 109 17.15 63.60 -8.32
N MET A 110 15.84 63.33 -8.19
CA MET A 110 14.78 64.34 -8.26
C MET A 110 13.43 63.75 -7.77
N SER A 111 12.68 64.59 -7.08
CA SER A 111 11.39 64.35 -6.41
C SER A 111 10.34 65.36 -6.92
N ASN A 112 9.07 64.92 -7.05
CA ASN A 112 7.79 65.67 -6.99
C ASN A 112 6.71 64.87 -7.75
N GLY A 113 5.42 64.78 -7.38
CA GLY A 113 4.64 65.42 -6.32
C GLY A 113 3.18 64.90 -6.26
N VAL A 114 2.65 64.83 -5.04
CA VAL A 114 1.31 65.18 -4.47
C VAL A 114 0.18 65.56 -5.48
N ASN A 115 -0.92 64.77 -5.67
CA ASN A 115 -2.27 64.75 -5.02
C ASN A 115 -3.31 65.77 -5.63
N PRO A 116 -4.62 65.85 -5.26
CA PRO A 116 -5.77 64.90 -5.17
C PRO A 116 -7.06 65.39 -5.93
N HIS A 117 -8.13 64.59 -6.03
CA HIS A 117 -9.52 65.12 -6.04
C HIS A 117 -10.58 64.03 -5.74
N ALA A 118 -11.73 64.47 -5.23
CA ALA A 118 -12.73 63.70 -4.48
C ALA A 118 -14.16 63.87 -5.05
N THR A 119 -14.99 62.81 -4.93
CA THR A 119 -16.47 62.77 -4.66
C THR A 119 -17.48 63.44 -5.62
N PRO A 120 -18.84 63.28 -5.49
CA PRO A 120 -19.72 62.18 -5.01
C PRO A 120 -20.97 61.94 -5.93
N MET A 121 -21.96 61.16 -5.47
CA MET A 121 -23.43 61.17 -5.74
C MET A 121 -24.00 59.80 -6.16
N GLN A 122 -24.86 59.14 -5.37
CA GLN A 122 -26.28 59.35 -5.01
C GLN A 122 -27.23 58.42 -5.79
N THR A 123 -28.07 57.74 -5.00
CA THR A 123 -29.25 56.95 -5.35
C THR A 123 -30.35 57.84 -5.96
N PRO A 124 -31.38 57.26 -6.62
CA PRO A 124 -32.63 57.08 -5.88
C PRO A 124 -33.43 55.79 -6.21
N LEU A 125 -34.38 55.54 -5.30
CA LEU A 125 -35.45 54.54 -5.28
C LEU A 125 -36.59 54.83 -6.28
N ASN A 126 -37.28 53.78 -6.75
CA ASN A 126 -38.74 53.56 -6.64
C ASN A 126 -39.11 52.20 -7.28
N MET A 127 -39.70 51.22 -6.56
CA MET A 127 -41.06 51.08 -5.99
C MET A 127 -42.07 50.42 -6.94
N ALA A 128 -42.52 49.21 -6.55
CA ALA A 128 -43.88 48.65 -6.56
C ALA A 128 -43.84 47.13 -6.89
N ALA A 129 -44.68 46.22 -6.37
CA ALA A 129 -45.57 46.11 -5.22
C ALA A 129 -46.19 44.68 -5.27
N GLY A 130 -46.56 44.11 -4.12
CA GLY A 130 -47.44 42.91 -3.99
C GLY A 130 -46.88 41.85 -3.04
N ARG A 131 -47.08 41.92 -1.70
CA ARG A 131 -48.25 41.44 -0.88
C ARG A 131 -48.71 40.02 -1.25
N GLY A 132 -48.89 39.05 -0.34
CA GLY A 132 -49.19 39.15 1.10
C GLY A 132 -48.91 37.88 1.93
N THR A 133 -49.65 37.75 3.02
CA THR A 133 -49.21 37.39 4.40
C THR A 133 -49.67 36.03 4.94
N LEU A 134 -49.05 35.64 6.07
CA LEU A 134 -49.23 34.48 6.97
C LEU A 134 -50.67 34.02 7.28
N SER A 135 -50.81 32.73 7.68
CA SER A 135 -51.46 32.30 8.95
C SER A 135 -51.27 30.79 9.26
N THR A 136 -51.14 30.50 10.57
CA THR A 136 -51.24 29.23 11.34
C THR A 136 -52.22 29.52 12.53
N PRO A 137 -52.63 28.62 13.46
CA PRO A 137 -52.38 27.17 13.68
C PRO A 137 -53.67 26.34 14.06
N GLY A 138 -53.53 25.05 14.40
CA GLY A 138 -54.56 24.29 15.14
C GLY A 138 -54.22 22.81 15.41
N GLY A 139 -54.27 22.37 16.68
CA GLY A 139 -54.06 21.00 17.18
C GLY A 139 -55.35 20.25 17.60
N PRO A 140 -55.29 19.22 18.50
CA PRO A 140 -55.72 17.82 18.30
C PRO A 140 -57.04 17.44 19.02
N PRO A 141 -57.53 16.15 19.14
CA PRO A 141 -57.04 15.20 20.17
C PRO A 141 -57.25 13.63 19.98
N THR A 142 -56.48 12.85 20.77
CA THR A 142 -56.76 11.60 21.57
C THR A 142 -57.55 10.36 21.08
N ALA A 143 -56.99 9.14 21.25
CA ALA A 143 -57.37 8.08 22.23
C ALA A 143 -56.84 6.65 21.86
N GLY A 144 -56.26 5.91 22.83
CA GLY A 144 -56.02 4.44 22.79
C GLY A 144 -57.06 3.70 23.68
N PRO A 145 -56.80 2.51 24.26
CA PRO A 145 -55.90 1.38 23.94
C PRO A 145 -56.63 0.00 23.99
N GLY A 146 -55.93 -1.13 23.75
CA GLY A 146 -56.51 -2.47 24.01
C GLY A 146 -55.54 -3.64 23.77
N SER A 147 -55.13 -4.28 24.87
CA SER A 147 -54.30 -5.50 24.98
C SER A 147 -55.13 -6.78 24.91
N SER A 148 -54.60 -7.87 24.31
CA SER A 148 -54.53 -9.21 24.96
C SER A 148 -54.01 -10.31 24.02
N SER A 149 -53.29 -11.23 24.65
CA SER A 149 -52.64 -12.48 24.24
C SER A 149 -53.48 -13.54 23.51
N GLY A 150 -52.81 -14.32 22.65
CA GLY A 150 -53.25 -15.65 22.22
C GLY A 150 -52.15 -16.44 21.49
N THR A 151 -51.55 -17.43 22.15
CA THR A 151 -50.74 -18.51 21.55
C THR A 151 -51.60 -19.44 20.68
N PRO A 152 -51.02 -20.09 19.66
CA PRO A 152 -50.98 -21.55 19.75
C PRO A 152 -49.71 -22.24 19.19
N GLN A 153 -49.34 -23.30 19.92
CA GLN A 153 -48.79 -24.62 19.56
C GLN A 153 -48.00 -24.92 18.27
N GLN A 154 -46.97 -25.74 18.51
CA GLN A 154 -46.07 -26.44 17.60
C GLN A 154 -46.74 -27.27 16.50
N GLY A 155 -46.15 -27.22 15.31
CA GLY A 155 -46.23 -28.26 14.28
C GLY A 155 -44.82 -28.55 13.73
N SER A 156 -44.39 -29.79 13.83
CA SER A 156 -43.10 -30.33 13.38
C SER A 156 -42.93 -30.28 11.86
N ARG A 157 -41.80 -29.76 11.34
CA ARG A 157 -41.42 -29.83 9.92
C ARG A 157 -39.96 -30.33 9.78
N PRO A 158 -39.65 -31.24 8.84
CA PRO A 158 -38.37 -31.95 8.77
C PRO A 158 -37.20 -31.06 8.28
N THR A 159 -36.02 -31.30 8.85
CA THR A 159 -34.75 -30.64 8.50
C THR A 159 -34.23 -31.11 7.13
N PRO A 160 -33.85 -30.21 6.19
CA PRO A 160 -33.12 -30.59 4.99
C PRO A 160 -31.62 -30.76 5.26
N LYS A 161 -31.05 -31.85 4.74
CA LYS A 161 -29.60 -32.15 4.76
C LYS A 161 -28.79 -31.08 3.99
N PRO A 162 -27.62 -30.63 4.46
CA PRO A 162 -26.81 -29.65 3.75
C PRO A 162 -26.05 -30.30 2.57
N LYS A 163 -26.16 -29.68 1.39
CA LYS A 163 -25.27 -29.93 0.23
C LYS A 163 -23.91 -29.24 0.45
N PRO A 164 -22.81 -29.78 -0.11
CA PRO A 164 -21.47 -29.21 0.07
C PRO A 164 -21.36 -27.85 -0.61
N LYS A 165 -20.89 -26.84 0.14
CA LYS A 165 -20.57 -25.51 -0.39
C LYS A 165 -19.22 -25.57 -1.09
N THR A 166 -19.20 -25.24 -2.37
CA THR A 166 -17.99 -24.93 -3.13
C THR A 166 -17.41 -23.62 -2.61
N SER A 167 -16.25 -23.68 -1.95
CA SER A 167 -15.48 -22.51 -1.50
C SER A 167 -14.77 -21.86 -2.68
N THR A 168 -15.21 -20.68 -3.09
CA THR A 168 -14.51 -19.82 -4.03
C THR A 168 -13.50 -18.94 -3.28
N SER A 169 -12.33 -19.49 -2.93
CA SER A 169 -11.18 -18.68 -2.55
C SER A 169 -10.40 -18.33 -3.82
N SER A 170 -10.41 -17.06 -4.20
CA SER A 170 -9.68 -16.53 -5.37
C SER A 170 -8.21 -16.24 -5.05
N LEU A 171 -7.57 -17.13 -4.28
CA LEU A 171 -6.16 -17.00 -3.92
C LEU A 171 -5.37 -18.10 -4.63
N PRO A 172 -4.21 -17.78 -5.25
CA PRO A 172 -3.36 -18.79 -5.83
C PRO A 172 -2.90 -19.78 -4.76
N ALA A 173 -2.84 -21.06 -5.13
CA ALA A 173 -2.58 -22.12 -4.17
C ALA A 173 -1.16 -21.98 -3.57
N PRO A 174 -0.99 -22.05 -2.23
CA PRO A 174 0.28 -21.76 -1.57
C PRO A 174 1.46 -22.58 -2.17
N PRO A 175 2.64 -21.97 -2.34
CA PRO A 175 3.90 -22.67 -2.63
C PRO A 175 4.17 -23.80 -1.62
N LEU A 176 4.88 -24.84 -2.04
CA LEU A 176 5.17 -25.98 -1.15
C LEU A 176 6.04 -25.59 0.06
N ASP A 177 6.90 -24.59 -0.07
CA ASP A 177 7.73 -24.09 1.05
C ASP A 177 6.89 -23.41 2.12
N ASP A 178 5.89 -22.62 1.73
CA ASP A 178 4.94 -21.98 2.64
C ASP A 178 4.10 -23.05 3.38
N VAL A 179 3.82 -24.18 2.71
CA VAL A 179 3.15 -25.34 3.33
C VAL A 179 4.05 -26.03 4.36
N HIS A 180 5.35 -26.13 4.13
CA HIS A 180 6.25 -26.73 5.13
C HIS A 180 6.52 -25.76 6.30
N ALA A 181 6.66 -24.47 6.05
CA ALA A 181 6.88 -23.45 7.09
C ALA A 181 5.66 -23.27 8.01
N ALA A 182 4.45 -23.53 7.52
CA ALA A 182 3.22 -23.38 8.28
C ALA A 182 2.90 -24.52 9.27
N PHE A 183 3.72 -25.58 9.31
CA PHE A 183 3.45 -26.76 10.13
C PHE A 183 4.68 -27.24 10.92
N VAL A 184 4.47 -27.52 12.19
CA VAL A 184 5.46 -28.17 13.07
C VAL A 184 5.24 -29.68 13.04
N GLU A 185 6.30 -30.45 12.80
CA GLU A 185 6.23 -31.91 12.79
C GLU A 185 6.53 -32.49 14.17
N PHE A 186 5.75 -33.47 14.61
CA PHE A 186 5.97 -34.17 15.87
C PHE A 186 5.41 -35.61 15.83
N ARG A 187 5.86 -36.45 16.77
CA ARG A 187 5.25 -37.77 17.01
C ARG A 187 4.19 -37.64 18.08
N ALA A 188 2.93 -37.94 17.74
CA ALA A 188 1.83 -37.85 18.71
C ALA A 188 1.91 -38.98 19.76
N LYS A 189 2.40 -40.15 19.37
CA LYS A 189 2.73 -41.28 20.25
C LYS A 189 4.07 -41.89 19.84
N GLU A 190 4.76 -42.47 20.80
CA GLU A 190 6.08 -43.10 20.58
C GLU A 190 6.00 -44.30 19.61
N GLU A 191 4.83 -44.95 19.57
CA GLU A 191 4.50 -46.12 18.76
C GLU A 191 4.03 -45.79 17.32
N ASP A 192 3.77 -44.51 17.02
CA ASP A 192 3.19 -44.12 15.74
C ASP A 192 4.21 -44.22 14.60
N LYS A 193 3.83 -45.00 13.57
CA LYS A 193 4.62 -45.18 12.34
C LYS A 193 4.65 -43.95 11.43
N CYS A 194 3.76 -42.98 11.66
CA CYS A 194 3.62 -41.77 10.85
C CYS A 194 3.82 -40.53 11.70
N LEU A 195 4.47 -39.51 11.13
CA LEU A 195 4.59 -38.20 11.75
C LEU A 195 3.25 -37.46 11.72
N SER A 196 2.95 -36.74 12.79
CA SER A 196 1.86 -35.77 12.87
C SER A 196 2.42 -34.37 12.63
N VAL A 197 1.58 -33.49 12.12
CA VAL A 197 1.90 -32.10 11.83
C VAL A 197 0.87 -31.20 12.49
N GLN A 198 1.32 -30.15 13.16
CA GLN A 198 0.47 -29.14 13.77
C GLN A 198 0.57 -27.85 12.97
N CYS A 199 -0.57 -27.31 12.52
CA CYS A 199 -0.61 -25.99 11.91
C CYS A 199 -0.29 -24.92 12.95
N ILE A 200 0.72 -24.08 12.71
CA ILE A 200 1.14 -23.05 13.68
C ILE A 200 0.11 -21.93 13.89
N TYR A 201 -0.84 -21.78 12.95
CA TYR A 201 -1.82 -20.70 12.96
C TYR A 201 -3.11 -21.06 13.71
N CYS A 202 -3.61 -22.28 13.53
CA CYS A 202 -4.86 -22.73 14.17
C CYS A 202 -4.65 -23.88 15.17
N GLN A 203 -3.41 -24.32 15.35
CA GLN A 203 -3.01 -25.40 16.26
C GLN A 203 -3.65 -26.77 15.97
N GLN A 204 -4.30 -26.96 14.82
CA GLN A 204 -4.88 -28.24 14.43
C GLN A 204 -3.79 -29.26 14.09
N VAL A 205 -3.89 -30.42 14.72
CA VAL A 205 -3.03 -31.59 14.46
C VAL A 205 -3.63 -32.43 13.34
N ARG A 206 -2.80 -32.79 12.36
CA ARG A 206 -3.15 -33.68 11.24
C ARG A 206 -2.03 -34.67 11.00
N ALA A 207 -2.31 -35.77 10.29
CA ALA A 207 -1.25 -36.65 9.81
C ALA A 207 -0.40 -35.92 8.74
N LYS A 208 0.92 -36.15 8.72
CA LYS A 208 1.83 -35.56 7.72
C LYS A 208 1.44 -36.00 6.31
N ASN A 209 0.87 -35.09 5.56
CA ASN A 209 0.48 -35.27 4.17
C ASN A 209 0.40 -33.89 3.49
N THR A 210 1.37 -33.60 2.62
CA THR A 210 1.56 -32.28 2.01
C THR A 210 0.33 -31.80 1.24
N SER A 211 -0.41 -32.71 0.58
CA SER A 211 -1.66 -32.38 -0.14
C SER A 211 -2.75 -31.92 0.84
N ARG A 212 -2.92 -32.62 1.97
CA ARG A 212 -3.89 -32.23 3.01
C ARG A 212 -3.45 -30.99 3.78
N GLN A 213 -2.16 -30.79 3.99
CA GLN A 213 -1.62 -29.58 4.61
C GLN A 213 -1.89 -28.35 3.74
N ARG A 214 -1.68 -28.47 2.42
CA ARG A 214 -2.02 -27.42 1.46
C ARG A 214 -3.52 -27.12 1.44
N GLN A 215 -4.37 -28.16 1.43
CA GLN A 215 -5.82 -27.99 1.52
C GLN A 215 -6.23 -27.32 2.84
N HIS A 216 -5.59 -27.68 3.95
CA HIS A 216 -5.86 -27.06 5.24
C HIS A 216 -5.55 -25.56 5.24
N LEU A 217 -4.42 -25.13 4.67
CA LEU A 217 -4.09 -23.70 4.59
C LEU A 217 -5.09 -22.91 3.72
N LEU A 218 -5.62 -23.50 2.67
CA LEU A 218 -6.68 -22.87 1.84
C LEU A 218 -8.00 -22.66 2.60
N GLU A 219 -8.22 -23.40 3.68
CA GLU A 219 -9.46 -23.37 4.48
C GLU A 219 -9.25 -22.78 5.90
N CYS A 220 -8.01 -22.61 6.34
CA CYS A 220 -7.67 -22.20 7.70
C CYS A 220 -7.96 -20.71 7.92
N PRO A 221 -8.99 -20.32 8.70
CA PRO A 221 -9.39 -18.92 8.83
C PRO A 221 -8.29 -18.04 9.42
N THR A 222 -7.54 -18.56 10.40
CA THR A 222 -6.44 -17.84 11.05
C THR A 222 -5.25 -17.64 10.12
N TYR A 223 -4.91 -18.64 9.30
CA TYR A 223 -3.86 -18.48 8.28
C TYR A 223 -4.29 -17.47 7.22
N LEU A 224 -5.53 -17.55 6.75
CA LEU A 224 -6.07 -16.64 5.74
C LEU A 224 -6.16 -15.19 6.24
N SER A 225 -6.48 -14.96 7.52
CA SER A 225 -6.47 -13.61 8.09
C SER A 225 -5.06 -13.06 8.18
N VAL A 226 -4.11 -13.86 8.69
CA VAL A 226 -2.70 -13.45 8.77
C VAL A 226 -2.13 -13.15 7.39
N MET A 227 -2.42 -13.99 6.39
CA MET A 227 -1.97 -13.76 5.01
C MET A 227 -2.64 -12.58 4.32
N LYS A 228 -3.85 -12.20 4.75
CA LYS A 228 -4.57 -11.03 4.24
C LYS A 228 -4.03 -9.72 4.83
N ASP A 229 -3.57 -9.77 6.08
CA ASP A 229 -3.07 -8.60 6.81
C ASP A 229 -1.55 -8.43 6.66
N SER A 230 -0.80 -9.51 6.44
CA SER A 230 0.59 -9.43 6.01
C SER A 230 0.60 -8.93 4.57
N ILE A 231 1.21 -7.79 4.29
CA ILE A 231 1.64 -7.46 2.92
C ILE A 231 2.91 -8.27 2.71
N PRO A 232 2.88 -9.41 2.01
CA PRO A 232 4.11 -10.13 1.80
C PRO A 232 4.75 -9.56 0.53
N ALA A 233 6.07 -9.62 0.45
CA ALA A 233 6.77 -9.54 -0.83
C ALA A 233 6.18 -10.51 -1.90
N ASN A 234 5.33 -11.50 -1.49
CA ASN A 234 4.57 -12.38 -2.38
C ASN A 234 3.33 -11.77 -3.07
N ASN A 235 2.89 -10.55 -2.74
CA ASN A 235 1.87 -9.85 -3.55
C ASN A 235 2.49 -9.05 -4.71
N LEU A 236 3.82 -9.10 -4.87
CA LEU A 236 4.50 -8.57 -6.04
C LEU A 236 4.20 -9.47 -7.26
N LEU A 237 3.97 -8.85 -8.42
CA LEU A 237 3.82 -9.55 -9.69
C LEU A 237 5.06 -10.40 -10.05
N HIS A 238 6.20 -10.09 -9.44
CA HIS A 238 7.48 -10.77 -9.62
C HIS A 238 8.06 -11.15 -8.25
N THR A 239 8.43 -12.42 -8.09
CA THR A 239 9.01 -12.95 -6.86
C THR A 239 10.53 -13.00 -6.95
N PHE A 240 11.19 -12.87 -5.80
CA PHE A 240 12.64 -13.08 -5.71
C PHE A 240 13.01 -14.56 -5.99
N PRO A 241 14.24 -14.83 -6.48
CA PRO A 241 14.74 -16.19 -6.63
C PRO A 241 14.66 -17.02 -5.35
N GLU A 242 14.59 -18.34 -5.51
CA GLU A 242 14.64 -19.27 -4.39
C GLU A 242 16.01 -19.21 -3.68
N GLY A 243 15.99 -19.12 -2.35
CA GLY A 243 17.20 -18.97 -1.53
C GLY A 243 17.65 -17.52 -1.28
N ASP A 244 17.04 -16.52 -1.92
CA ASP A 244 17.35 -15.11 -1.65
C ASP A 244 16.71 -14.65 -0.33
N VAL A 245 17.50 -13.99 0.52
CA VAL A 245 17.03 -13.42 1.80
C VAL A 245 15.93 -12.39 1.57
N ALA A 246 15.95 -11.65 0.46
CA ALA A 246 14.89 -10.69 0.13
C ALA A 246 13.51 -11.36 -0.06
N ARG A 247 13.46 -12.66 -0.35
CA ARG A 247 12.22 -13.43 -0.47
C ARG A 247 11.56 -13.71 0.88
N SER A 248 12.36 -13.90 1.93
CA SER A 248 11.89 -14.40 3.24
C SER A 248 12.01 -13.38 4.37
N LEU A 249 12.83 -12.34 4.21
CA LEU A 249 13.00 -11.30 5.22
C LEU A 249 11.70 -10.50 5.39
N GLN A 250 11.12 -10.60 6.58
CA GLN A 250 9.96 -9.81 6.95
C GLN A 250 10.39 -8.45 7.49
N ILE A 251 9.95 -7.39 6.81
CA ILE A 251 10.15 -6.01 7.26
C ILE A 251 8.80 -5.53 7.82
N PRO A 252 8.77 -4.88 9.00
CA PRO A 252 7.54 -4.31 9.53
C PRO A 252 6.89 -3.37 8.51
N ALA A 253 5.61 -3.61 8.20
CA ALA A 253 4.86 -2.72 7.32
C ALA A 253 4.58 -1.39 8.06
N PRO A 254 4.83 -0.24 7.43
CA PRO A 254 4.50 1.04 8.05
C PRO A 254 2.99 1.18 8.20
N SER A 255 2.55 1.84 9.27
CA SER A 255 1.14 2.16 9.50
C SER A 255 0.87 3.65 9.37
N LEU A 256 -0.39 4.01 9.11
CA LEU A 256 -0.82 5.40 8.97
C LEU A 256 -1.82 5.76 10.08
N GLU A 257 -1.53 6.83 10.81
CA GLU A 257 -2.40 7.34 11.87
C GLU A 257 -2.76 8.80 11.62
N LEU A 258 -4.04 9.17 11.68
CA LEU A 258 -4.47 10.57 11.50
C LEU A 258 -3.85 11.43 12.61
N ASP A 259 -3.05 12.42 12.22
CA ASP A 259 -2.26 13.21 13.17
C ASP A 259 -2.74 14.66 13.24
N PHE A 260 -3.02 15.28 12.09
CA PHE A 260 -3.58 16.63 12.03
C PHE A 260 -4.35 16.89 10.73
N ARG A 261 -5.25 17.87 10.77
CA ARG A 261 -6.00 18.39 9.62
C ARG A 261 -5.65 19.86 9.41
N MET A 262 -5.55 20.28 8.16
CA MET A 262 -5.40 21.69 7.81
C MET A 262 -6.40 22.14 6.73
N SER A 263 -6.80 23.40 6.83
CA SER A 263 -7.55 24.16 5.84
C SER A 263 -6.64 25.28 5.35
N ILE A 264 -6.32 25.27 4.05
CA ILE A 264 -5.42 26.22 3.41
C ILE A 264 -6.24 27.09 2.47
N LYS A 265 -6.23 28.41 2.67
CA LYS A 265 -6.83 29.39 1.77
C LYS A 265 -5.80 29.89 0.78
N MET A 266 -6.19 29.95 -0.48
CA MET A 266 -5.28 30.21 -1.61
C MET A 266 -5.73 31.44 -2.39
N ASN A 267 -4.77 32.16 -2.95
CA ASN A 267 -5.05 33.17 -3.97
C ASN A 267 -5.48 32.52 -5.29
N PRO A 268 -6.11 33.28 -6.20
CA PRO A 268 -6.25 32.86 -7.59
C PRO A 268 -4.91 32.43 -8.18
N ARG A 269 -4.93 31.39 -9.02
CA ARG A 269 -3.74 30.91 -9.72
C ARG A 269 -3.18 31.98 -10.66
N VAL A 270 -1.87 32.12 -10.64
CA VAL A 270 -1.12 32.89 -11.64
C VAL A 270 -0.57 31.90 -12.66
N SER A 271 -1.11 31.96 -13.88
CA SER A 271 -0.66 31.14 -15.00
C SER A 271 0.69 31.64 -15.49
N VAL A 272 1.73 30.81 -15.37
CA VAL A 272 3.07 31.09 -15.91
C VAL A 272 3.12 30.72 -17.39
N GLY A 273 2.33 29.73 -17.81
CA GLY A 273 2.21 29.29 -19.20
C GLY A 273 2.68 27.86 -19.45
N GLN A 274 2.65 27.47 -20.72
CA GLN A 274 2.96 26.11 -21.15
C GLN A 274 4.48 25.87 -21.14
N GLY A 275 4.93 24.98 -20.27
CA GLY A 275 6.32 24.51 -20.20
C GLY A 275 6.50 23.11 -20.80
N LEU A 276 7.75 22.61 -20.75
CA LEU A 276 8.11 21.26 -21.25
C LEU A 276 7.30 20.15 -20.57
N TRP A 277 7.01 20.30 -19.27
CA TRP A 277 6.37 19.29 -18.44
C TRP A 277 4.85 19.42 -18.35
N GLY A 278 4.27 20.50 -18.88
CA GLY A 278 2.86 20.85 -18.71
C GLY A 278 2.65 22.34 -18.51
N GLN A 279 1.40 22.73 -18.26
CA GLN A 279 1.03 24.08 -17.87
C GLN A 279 1.56 24.37 -16.46
N ARG A 280 2.30 25.47 -16.32
CA ARG A 280 2.89 25.89 -15.06
C ARG A 280 1.99 26.92 -14.40
N ASP A 281 1.50 26.59 -13.21
CA ASP A 281 0.68 27.48 -12.40
C ASP A 281 1.36 27.78 -11.06
N TRP A 282 1.23 29.02 -10.61
CA TRP A 282 1.72 29.48 -9.33
C TRP A 282 0.57 29.88 -8.43
N VAL A 283 0.56 29.38 -7.20
CA VAL A 283 -0.51 29.67 -6.24
C VAL A 283 0.10 30.10 -4.91
N SER A 284 -0.25 31.29 -4.44
CA SER A 284 0.19 31.80 -3.14
C SER A 284 -0.86 31.55 -2.06
N PHE A 285 -0.44 31.31 -0.83
CA PHE A 285 -1.33 31.03 0.29
C PHE A 285 -1.70 32.32 1.02
N LEU A 286 -3.00 32.54 1.21
CA LEU A 286 -3.56 33.63 2.00
C LEU A 286 -3.46 33.36 3.51
N GLY A 287 -3.31 32.09 3.87
CA GLY A 287 -3.24 31.61 5.24
C GLY A 287 -4.18 30.43 5.43
N GLY A 288 -4.68 30.24 6.64
CA GLY A 288 -5.52 29.11 6.97
C GLY A 288 -5.38 28.69 8.42
N GLN A 289 -5.85 27.50 8.73
CA GLN A 289 -5.86 26.97 10.09
C GLN A 289 -5.54 25.48 10.08
N TRP A 290 -4.95 25.02 11.17
CA TRP A 290 -4.64 23.61 11.36
C TRP A 290 -4.89 23.20 12.81
N ALA A 291 -5.22 21.92 13.00
CA ALA A 291 -5.43 21.33 14.31
C ALA A 291 -5.06 19.85 14.27
N GLY A 292 -4.38 19.39 15.32
CA GLY A 292 -3.85 18.04 15.42
C GLY A 292 -3.56 17.60 16.84
N ARG A 293 -2.99 16.40 16.95
CA ARG A 293 -2.68 15.76 18.24
C ARG A 293 -1.58 16.47 19.02
N TRP A 294 -0.67 17.13 18.31
CA TRP A 294 0.47 17.84 18.88
C TRP A 294 0.28 19.36 18.99
N GLY A 295 -0.85 19.90 18.53
CA GLY A 295 -1.10 21.33 18.62
C GLY A 295 -2.17 21.84 17.68
N LYS A 296 -2.32 23.15 17.63
CA LYS A 296 -3.19 23.87 16.71
C LYS A 296 -2.60 25.24 16.40
N GLY A 297 -3.10 25.87 15.35
CA GLY A 297 -2.74 27.24 15.05
C GLY A 297 -3.14 27.65 13.63
N ILE A 298 -2.35 28.55 13.07
CA ILE A 298 -2.63 29.15 11.76
C ILE A 298 -1.55 28.81 10.74
N ILE A 299 -1.93 28.93 9.47
CA ILE A 299 -0.98 28.93 8.36
C ILE A 299 -0.67 30.40 8.06
N LEU A 300 0.62 30.74 8.03
CA LEU A 300 1.03 32.11 7.75
C LEU A 300 0.82 32.46 6.26
N PRO A 301 0.39 33.70 5.96
CA PRO A 301 0.38 34.21 4.59
C PRO A 301 1.79 34.18 3.98
N GLY A 302 1.86 33.98 2.67
CA GLY A 302 3.12 34.05 1.91
C GLY A 302 3.72 32.70 1.51
N GLY A 303 3.15 31.58 1.96
CA GLY A 303 3.45 30.27 1.40
C GLY A 303 3.13 30.19 -0.11
N GLN A 304 3.75 29.25 -0.81
CA GLN A 304 3.58 29.07 -2.25
C GLN A 304 3.38 27.60 -2.61
N ASP A 305 2.63 27.34 -3.68
CA ASP A 305 2.49 26.06 -4.34
C ASP A 305 2.77 26.23 -5.84
N SER A 306 3.73 25.45 -6.31
CA SER A 306 4.23 25.48 -7.67
C SER A 306 3.74 24.25 -8.43
N GLN A 307 2.71 24.43 -9.24
CA GLN A 307 1.97 23.35 -9.87
C GLN A 307 2.41 23.10 -11.31
N ILE A 308 2.36 21.85 -11.75
CA ILE A 308 2.51 21.45 -13.15
C ILE A 308 1.28 20.63 -13.52
N VAL A 309 0.45 21.17 -14.40
CA VAL A 309 -0.77 20.52 -14.90
C VAL A 309 -0.44 19.89 -16.25
N THR A 310 -0.60 18.57 -16.36
CA THR A 310 -0.38 17.84 -17.62
C THR A 310 -1.55 18.04 -18.57
N LYS A 311 -1.41 17.56 -19.81
CA LYS A 311 -2.49 17.59 -20.82
C LYS A 311 -3.74 16.81 -20.37
N ASP A 312 -3.55 15.79 -19.53
CA ASP A 312 -4.63 14.96 -18.97
C ASP A 312 -5.18 15.54 -17.64
N SER A 313 -4.84 16.79 -17.33
CA SER A 313 -5.28 17.53 -16.14
C SER A 313 -4.75 16.99 -14.80
N VAL A 314 -3.88 15.98 -14.85
CA VAL A 314 -3.11 15.51 -13.69
C VAL A 314 -2.19 16.64 -13.22
N THR A 315 -2.17 16.90 -11.92
CA THR A 315 -1.40 18.02 -11.36
C THR A 315 -0.33 17.51 -10.41
N SER A 316 0.93 17.81 -10.70
CA SER A 316 2.02 17.73 -9.73
C SER A 316 2.08 19.03 -8.95
N LEU A 317 2.29 18.95 -7.63
CA LEU A 317 2.29 20.09 -6.73
C LEU A 317 3.51 20.06 -5.82
N ARG A 318 4.07 21.23 -5.55
CA ARG A 318 5.24 21.42 -4.69
C ARG A 318 5.03 22.71 -3.91
N ALA A 319 4.69 22.57 -2.64
CA ALA A 319 4.40 23.69 -1.77
C ALA A 319 5.43 23.87 -0.66
N THR A 320 5.65 25.12 -0.28
CA THR A 320 6.44 25.50 0.90
C THR A 320 5.73 26.63 1.61
N TYR A 321 5.47 26.45 2.90
CA TYR A 321 4.69 27.36 3.73
C TYR A 321 5.08 27.20 5.20
N MET A 322 4.53 28.05 6.07
CA MET A 322 4.85 28.05 7.49
C MET A 322 3.59 27.94 8.33
N LEU A 323 3.64 27.08 9.34
CA LEU A 323 2.65 27.00 10.42
C LEU A 323 3.13 27.85 11.60
N GLN A 324 2.19 28.50 12.26
CA GLN A 324 2.40 29.12 13.56
C GLN A 324 1.51 28.41 14.58
N THR A 325 2.08 28.01 15.71
CA THR A 325 1.30 27.41 16.81
C THR A 325 0.55 28.46 17.61
N ALA A 326 -0.48 28.03 18.34
CA ALA A 326 -1.29 28.90 19.19
C ALA A 326 -0.71 29.09 20.62
N ASP A 327 0.49 28.58 20.87
CA ASP A 327 1.17 28.73 22.17
C ASP A 327 1.73 30.14 22.37
N ASP A 328 2.14 30.42 23.61
CA ASP A 328 2.81 31.66 23.98
C ASP A 328 4.18 31.36 24.63
N PRO A 329 5.32 31.71 24.00
CA PRO A 329 5.44 32.27 22.65
C PRO A 329 5.10 31.23 21.56
N PRO A 330 4.68 31.67 20.36
CA PRO A 330 4.35 30.78 19.26
C PRO A 330 5.60 30.11 18.70
N ALA A 331 5.48 28.83 18.32
CA ALA A 331 6.49 28.14 17.52
C ALA A 331 6.20 28.30 16.03
N TYR A 332 7.25 28.29 15.22
CA TYR A 332 7.18 28.38 13.76
C TYR A 332 7.71 27.11 13.12
N ILE A 333 6.93 26.53 12.20
CA ILE A 333 7.23 25.24 11.58
C ILE A 333 7.13 25.41 10.07
N ILE A 334 8.24 25.23 9.36
CA ILE A 334 8.27 25.19 7.90
C ILE A 334 7.72 23.84 7.46
N VAL A 335 6.81 23.85 6.49
CA VAL A 335 6.25 22.66 5.87
C VAL A 335 6.60 22.64 4.40
N LYS A 336 7.18 21.53 3.96
CA LYS A 336 7.46 21.23 2.56
C LYS A 336 6.52 20.10 2.15
N THR A 337 5.74 20.33 1.10
CA THR A 337 4.75 19.37 0.60
C THR A 337 5.01 19.06 -0.87
N ASN A 338 4.99 17.78 -1.23
CA ASN A 338 5.09 17.35 -2.62
C ASN A 338 4.00 16.29 -2.88
N GLY A 339 3.34 16.33 -4.02
CA GLY A 339 2.34 15.33 -4.30
C GLY A 339 1.73 15.41 -5.68
N TRP A 340 0.60 14.72 -5.78
CA TRP A 340 -0.14 14.58 -7.01
C TRP A 340 -1.64 14.65 -6.77
N LEU A 341 -2.31 15.32 -7.70
CA LEU A 341 -3.73 15.24 -7.94
C LEU A 341 -3.94 14.42 -9.23
N THR A 342 -4.49 13.22 -9.09
CA THR A 342 -4.70 12.26 -10.19
C THR A 342 -6.16 11.81 -10.25
N GLY A 343 -6.63 11.39 -11.41
CA GLY A 343 -8.03 11.07 -11.68
C GLY A 343 -8.30 11.03 -13.17
N SER A 344 -9.55 10.76 -13.57
CA SER A 344 -9.94 10.91 -14.97
C SER A 344 -9.97 12.40 -15.36
N LYS A 345 -9.64 12.69 -16.62
CA LYS A 345 -9.55 14.06 -17.13
C LYS A 345 -10.82 14.88 -16.85
N ASP A 346 -11.99 14.33 -17.15
CA ASP A 346 -13.29 15.02 -16.96
C ASP A 346 -13.58 15.37 -15.50
N VAL A 347 -13.09 14.56 -14.55
CA VAL A 347 -13.22 14.83 -13.12
C VAL A 347 -12.24 15.93 -12.70
N LEU A 348 -10.99 15.83 -13.15
CA LEU A 348 -9.95 16.80 -12.81
C LEU A 348 -10.22 18.19 -13.38
N ASP A 349 -10.80 18.28 -14.58
CA ASP A 349 -11.23 19.56 -15.17
C ASP A 349 -12.26 20.26 -14.27
N LYS A 350 -13.23 19.51 -13.71
CA LYS A 350 -14.20 20.04 -12.74
C LYS A 350 -13.55 20.42 -11.40
N VAL A 351 -12.58 19.64 -10.94
CA VAL A 351 -11.84 19.92 -9.70
C VAL A 351 -10.94 21.16 -9.82
N ASN A 352 -10.43 21.44 -11.03
CA ASN A 352 -9.59 22.60 -11.31
C ASN A 352 -10.39 23.89 -11.53
N ASP A 353 -11.69 23.79 -11.85
CA ASP A 353 -12.61 24.92 -11.92
C ASP A 353 -13.11 25.31 -10.51
N PRO A 354 -12.79 26.52 -9.99
CA PRO A 354 -13.21 26.96 -8.67
C PRO A 354 -14.72 26.96 -8.45
N ASN A 355 -15.52 27.12 -9.51
CA ASN A 355 -16.98 27.16 -9.41
C ASN A 355 -17.60 25.76 -9.31
N MET A 356 -16.89 24.73 -9.76
CA MET A 356 -17.37 23.35 -9.84
C MET A 356 -16.71 22.43 -8.81
N ALA A 357 -15.54 22.80 -8.28
CA ALA A 357 -14.74 21.99 -7.38
C ALA A 357 -15.54 21.47 -6.16
N ASP A 358 -16.39 22.31 -5.57
CA ASP A 358 -17.18 22.00 -4.37
C ASP A 358 -18.22 20.89 -4.60
N ALA A 359 -18.67 20.71 -5.84
CA ALA A 359 -19.64 19.68 -6.20
C ALA A 359 -19.00 18.31 -6.48
N VAL A 360 -17.66 18.24 -6.62
CA VAL A 360 -16.97 16.99 -6.94
C VAL A 360 -16.67 16.21 -5.67
N ASN A 361 -17.21 14.98 -5.59
CA ASN A 361 -16.89 14.08 -4.49
C ASN A 361 -15.37 13.77 -4.44
N PRO A 362 -14.68 14.01 -3.32
CA PRO A 362 -13.24 13.73 -3.17
C PRO A 362 -12.85 12.27 -3.41
N ASN A 363 -13.79 11.31 -3.31
CA ASN A 363 -13.53 9.90 -3.60
C ASN A 363 -13.38 9.59 -5.10
N ASN A 364 -13.76 10.52 -5.99
CA ASN A 364 -13.67 10.34 -7.44
C ASN A 364 -12.30 10.69 -8.01
N TYR A 365 -11.39 11.23 -7.19
CA TYR A 365 -10.02 11.55 -7.56
C TYR A 365 -9.07 11.22 -6.41
N LYS A 366 -7.77 11.26 -6.67
CA LYS A 366 -6.73 11.03 -5.66
C LYS A 366 -5.88 12.28 -5.53
N TYR A 367 -6.11 13.03 -4.47
CA TYR A 367 -5.20 14.08 -4.03
C TYR A 367 -4.35 13.52 -2.89
N ARG A 368 -3.09 13.23 -3.18
CA ARG A 368 -2.14 12.59 -2.26
C ARG A 368 -0.85 13.38 -2.21
N VAL A 369 -0.39 13.68 -1.01
CA VAL A 369 0.82 14.47 -0.78
C VAL A 369 1.70 13.82 0.27
N ASN A 370 3.01 14.04 0.21
CA ASN A 370 3.92 13.81 1.32
C ASN A 370 4.26 15.16 1.96
N LEU A 371 4.43 15.16 3.29
CA LEU A 371 4.83 16.34 4.04
C LEU A 371 6.08 16.03 4.86
N SER A 372 6.98 17.01 4.90
CA SER A 372 8.09 17.08 5.84
C SER A 372 8.04 18.43 6.56
N MET A 373 8.50 18.44 7.81
CA MET A 373 8.47 19.61 8.67
C MET A 373 9.86 19.95 9.18
N GLU A 374 10.08 21.24 9.44
CA GLU A 374 11.33 21.77 9.96
C GLU A 374 11.03 22.90 10.93
N THR A 375 11.57 22.80 12.15
CA THR A 375 11.43 23.83 13.20
C THR A 375 12.68 23.88 14.06
N GLY A 376 12.99 25.08 14.54
CA GLY A 376 14.05 25.33 15.52
C GLY A 376 13.55 25.42 16.97
N ASP A 377 12.24 25.20 17.21
CA ASP A 377 11.67 25.23 18.56
C ASP A 377 11.80 23.85 19.23
N ASP A 378 12.48 23.79 20.38
CA ASP A 378 12.76 22.55 21.10
C ASP A 378 11.49 21.78 21.50
N ARG A 379 10.36 22.47 21.74
CA ARG A 379 9.07 21.84 22.07
C ARG A 379 8.54 20.98 20.93
N TYR A 380 8.93 21.32 19.70
CA TYR A 380 8.47 20.69 18.47
C TYR A 380 9.58 19.98 17.69
N ALA A 381 10.78 19.83 18.27
CA ALA A 381 11.93 19.24 17.59
C ALA A 381 11.67 17.83 17.05
N PHE A 382 10.76 17.07 17.67
CA PHE A 382 10.37 15.74 17.19
C PHE A 382 9.72 15.76 15.79
N LEU A 383 9.13 16.89 15.35
CA LEU A 383 8.54 17.02 14.02
C LEU A 383 9.59 16.92 12.90
N ASN A 384 10.84 17.29 13.19
CA ASN A 384 11.94 17.30 12.21
C ASN A 384 12.30 15.90 11.69
N THR A 385 11.95 14.85 12.45
CA THR A 385 12.31 13.45 12.14
C THR A 385 11.11 12.61 11.71
N LEU A 386 9.93 13.20 11.59
CA LEU A 386 8.70 12.52 11.21
C LEU A 386 8.36 12.72 9.73
N MET A 387 7.52 11.84 9.22
CA MET A 387 6.96 11.94 7.87
C MET A 387 5.44 11.78 7.90
N TRP A 388 4.77 12.46 6.97
CA TRP A 388 3.32 12.36 6.82
C TRP A 388 2.91 12.14 5.38
N ILE A 389 1.81 11.42 5.21
CA ILE A 389 1.07 11.32 3.96
C ILE A 389 -0.25 12.05 4.12
N GLY A 390 -0.53 12.99 3.24
CA GLY A 390 -1.76 13.77 3.21
C GLY A 390 -2.77 13.24 2.20
N SER A 391 -4.04 13.24 2.59
CA SER A 391 -5.21 13.09 1.73
C SER A 391 -5.91 14.42 1.58
N GLY A 392 -6.04 14.93 0.37
CA GLY A 392 -6.60 16.25 0.12
C GLY A 392 -7.98 16.26 -0.55
N CYS A 393 -8.67 17.39 -0.43
CA CYS A 393 -9.72 17.79 -1.35
C CYS A 393 -9.60 19.28 -1.69
N ARG A 394 -9.99 19.65 -2.91
CA ARG A 394 -10.11 21.06 -3.32
C ARG A 394 -11.54 21.53 -3.11
N ARG A 395 -11.69 22.77 -2.65
CA ARG A 395 -12.96 23.46 -2.42
C ARG A 395 -12.83 24.93 -2.82
N GLY A 396 -13.20 25.28 -4.04
CA GLY A 396 -13.01 26.63 -4.59
C GLY A 396 -11.57 27.13 -4.43
N HIS A 397 -11.38 28.15 -3.60
CA HIS A 397 -10.07 28.73 -3.24
C HIS A 397 -9.50 28.18 -1.91
N GLU A 398 -9.96 27.02 -1.47
CA GLU A 398 -9.55 26.34 -0.25
C GLU A 398 -9.10 24.91 -0.56
N VAL A 399 -8.11 24.41 0.17
CA VAL A 399 -7.71 23.01 0.19
C VAL A 399 -7.81 22.49 1.61
N ILE A 400 -8.48 21.36 1.79
CA ILE A 400 -8.48 20.62 3.05
C ILE A 400 -7.53 19.44 2.92
N LEU A 401 -6.61 19.27 3.88
CA LEU A 401 -5.72 18.12 3.95
C LEU A 401 -5.90 17.40 5.30
N ASP A 402 -6.12 16.10 5.24
CA ASP A 402 -5.94 15.17 6.35
C ASP A 402 -4.54 14.57 6.28
N CYS A 403 -3.72 14.82 7.29
CA CYS A 403 -2.33 14.39 7.33
C CYS A 403 -2.17 13.22 8.30
N PHE A 404 -1.69 12.11 7.76
CA PHE A 404 -1.48 10.86 8.47
C PHE A 404 0.02 10.67 8.73
N ARG A 405 0.40 10.47 9.99
CA ARG A 405 1.78 10.16 10.36
C ARG A 405 2.11 8.74 9.95
N VAL A 406 3.30 8.55 9.38
CA VAL A 406 3.87 7.23 9.10
C VAL A 406 4.55 6.72 10.38
N ASN A 407 4.09 5.57 10.90
CA ASN A 407 4.67 4.91 12.08
C ASN A 407 5.44 3.64 11.71
#